data_AF-A0A2A3IXS8-F1
#
_entry.id   AF-A0A2A3IXS8-F1
#
_cell.length_a   1.000
_cell.length_b   1.000
_cell.length_c   1.000
_cell.angle_alpha   90.00
_cell.angle_beta   90.00
_cell.angle_gamma   90.00
#
_symmetry.space_group_name_H-M   'P 1'
#
loop_
_entity.id
_entity.type
_entity.pdbx_description
1 polymer ?
#
loop_
_entity_poly.entity_id
_entity_poly.type
_entity_poly.pdbx_seq_one_letter_code
_entity_poly.pdbx_strand_id
1 'polypeptide(L)' 'MIAGMTLDWSRLKHAYGSASDLPRLFDEIGDPEPADVVWEELWASLYHQGSVYEAGLPPCPF' A
#
# COMPACT_ATOMS: atom_id res chain seq x y z
N MET A 1 -3.96 -17.46 -7.68
CA MET A 1 -2.89 -17.84 -6.75
C MET A 1 -1.57 -17.74 -7.50
N ILE A 2 -0.96 -16.55 -7.57
CA ILE A 2 0.43 -16.41 -8.03
C ILE A 2 1.31 -16.72 -6.83
N ALA A 3 1.96 -17.88 -6.87
CA ALA A 3 2.90 -18.33 -5.87
C ALA A 3 4.30 -17.82 -6.24
N GLY A 4 4.88 -16.98 -5.39
CA GLY A 4 6.26 -16.51 -5.56
C GLY A 4 6.52 -15.20 -4.84
N MET A 5 6.96 -15.29 -3.57
CA MET A 5 7.32 -14.21 -2.65
C MET A 5 6.14 -13.34 -2.17
N THR A 6 5.61 -13.69 -1.00
CA THR A 6 4.90 -12.73 -0.16
C THR A 6 5.82 -11.54 0.11
N LEU A 7 5.48 -10.38 -0.44
CA LEU A 7 6.17 -9.13 -0.17
C LEU A 7 6.11 -8.83 1.34
N ASP A 8 7.28 -8.65 1.96
CA ASP A 8 7.35 -8.20 3.34
C ASP A 8 7.21 -6.67 3.40
N TRP A 9 5.96 -6.22 3.53
CA TRP A 9 5.60 -4.82 3.59
C TRP A 9 6.27 -4.05 4.73
N SER A 10 6.67 -4.74 5.81
CA SER A 10 7.34 -4.09 6.94
C SER A 10 8.70 -3.48 6.59
N ARG A 11 9.32 -3.98 5.51
CA ARG A 11 10.62 -3.51 5.02
C ARG A 11 10.52 -2.29 4.09
N LEU A 12 9.31 -1.97 3.62
CA LEU A 12 9.06 -0.81 2.77
C LEU A 12 8.60 0.38 3.61
N LYS A 13 8.78 1.57 3.05
CA LYS A 13 8.28 2.82 3.64
C LYS A 13 7.31 3.53 2.71
N HIS A 14 6.34 4.18 3.32
CA HIS A 14 5.38 5.09 2.72
C HIS A 14 5.48 6.46 3.43
N ALA A 15 4.62 7.42 3.10
CA ALA A 15 4.68 8.79 3.63
C ALA A 15 4.71 8.89 5.17
N TYR A 16 4.03 7.98 5.87
CA TYR A 16 3.86 8.02 7.33
C TYR A 16 4.72 7.02 8.11
N GLY A 17 5.66 6.32 7.47
CA GLY A 17 6.48 5.29 8.14
C GLY A 17 6.51 3.94 7.43
N SER A 18 6.45 2.85 8.21
CA SER A 18 6.45 1.48 7.68
C SER A 18 5.16 1.19 6.94
N ALA A 19 5.24 0.47 5.82
CA ALA A 19 4.09 0.10 5.00
C ALA A 19 3.35 -1.18 5.47
N SER A 20 3.56 -1.61 6.72
CA SER A 20 2.99 -2.85 7.29
C SER A 20 1.46 -2.88 7.30
N ASP A 21 0.83 -1.72 7.21
CA ASP A 21 -0.60 -1.46 7.18
C ASP A 21 -1.23 -1.55 5.78
N LEU A 22 -0.44 -1.42 4.70
CA LEU A 22 -0.97 -1.44 3.33
C LEU A 22 -1.74 -2.72 2.96
N PRO A 23 -1.35 -3.95 3.40
CA PRO A 23 -2.16 -5.14 3.16
C PRO A 23 -3.60 -5.02 3.67
N ARG A 24 -3.81 -4.40 4.83
CA ARG A 24 -5.14 -4.15 5.39
C ARG A 24 -5.91 -3.16 4.51
N LEU A 25 -5.27 -2.08 4.08
CA LEU A 25 -5.90 -1.08 3.20
C LEU A 25 -6.31 -1.68 1.84
N PHE A 26 -5.49 -2.56 1.25
CA PHE A 26 -5.86 -3.24 0.01
C PHE A 26 -7.03 -4.22 0.16
N ASP A 27 -7.22 -4.80 1.34
CA ASP A 27 -8.37 -5.66 1.63
C ASP A 27 -9.64 -4.81 1.82
N GLU A 28 -9.55 -3.79 2.68
CA GLU A 28 -10.67 -2.90 3.03
C GLU A 28 -11.18 -2.08 1.84
N ILE A 29 -10.33 -1.76 0.86
CA ILE A 29 -10.75 -1.00 -0.34
C ILE A 29 -11.64 -1.82 -1.28
N GLY A 30 -11.65 -3.14 -1.12
CA GLY A 30 -12.52 -4.05 -1.86
C GLY A 30 -13.97 -4.06 -1.34
N ASP A 31 -14.21 -3.50 -0.14
CA ASP A 31 -15.53 -3.47 0.49
C ASP A 31 -16.35 -2.23 0.09
N PRO A 32 -17.67 -2.34 -0.11
CA PRO A 32 -18.51 -1.26 -0.63
C PRO A 32 -18.64 -0.03 0.28
N GLU A 33 -18.35 -0.18 1.58
CA GLU A 33 -18.29 0.90 2.58
C GLU A 33 -17.17 0.48 3.56
N PRO A 34 -16.09 1.25 3.78
CA PRO A 34 -15.85 2.68 3.52
C PRO A 34 -14.76 2.94 2.44
N ALA A 35 -14.94 2.43 1.22
CA ALA A 35 -13.93 2.48 0.15
C ALA A 35 -13.30 3.85 -0.11
N ASP A 36 -14.07 4.95 -0.06
CA ASP A 36 -13.54 6.29 -0.32
C ASP A 36 -12.51 6.75 0.73
N VAL A 37 -12.78 6.48 2.01
CA VAL A 37 -11.86 6.84 3.12
C VAL A 37 -10.59 6.00 3.03
N VAL A 38 -10.72 4.72 2.74
CA VAL A 38 -9.60 3.79 2.56
C VAL A 38 -8.76 4.19 1.34
N TRP A 39 -9.41 4.65 0.27
CA TRP A 39 -8.74 5.18 -0.91
C TRP A 39 -7.94 6.45 -0.61
N GLU A 40 -8.50 7.39 0.15
CA GLU A 40 -7.78 8.59 0.58
C GLU A 40 -6.55 8.25 1.43
N GLU A 41 -6.69 7.32 2.38
CA GLU A 41 -5.58 6.87 3.24
C GLU A 41 -4.48 6.17 2.42
N LEU A 42 -4.87 5.25 1.53
CA LEU A 42 -3.96 4.55 0.64
C LEU A 42 -3.21 5.53 -0.27
N TRP A 43 -3.94 6.44 -0.91
CA TRP A 43 -3.35 7.44 -1.81
C TRP A 43 -2.36 8.35 -1.09
N ALA A 44 -2.74 8.89 0.07
CA ALA A 44 -1.89 9.77 0.86
C ALA A 44 -0.62 9.05 1.38
N SER A 45 -0.71 7.74 1.61
CA SER A 45 0.43 6.92 2.02
C SER A 45 1.41 6.71 0.86
N LEU A 46 0.93 6.39 -0.34
CA LEU A 46 1.77 6.10 -1.51
C LEU A 46 2.36 7.35 -2.17
N TYR A 47 1.63 8.47 -2.12
CA TYR A 47 2.04 9.74 -2.68
C TYR A 47 1.75 10.88 -1.71
N HIS A 48 2.80 11.65 -1.38
CA HIS A 48 2.66 12.79 -0.50
C HIS A 48 3.58 13.93 -0.92
N GLN A 49 3.03 15.14 -1.01
CA GLN A 49 3.77 16.39 -1.28
C GLN A 49 4.75 16.31 -2.47
N GLY A 50 4.32 15.70 -3.58
CA GLY A 50 5.14 15.63 -4.79
C GLY A 50 6.04 14.39 -4.91
N SER A 51 6.07 13.53 -3.89
CA SER A 51 6.93 12.33 -3.87
C SER A 51 6.12 11.04 -3.88
N VAL A 52 6.54 10.08 -4.70
CA VAL A 52 6.07 8.68 -4.66
C VAL A 52 7.02 7.87 -3.77
N TYR A 53 6.46 7.07 -2.87
CA TYR A 53 7.24 6.27 -1.92
C TYR A 53 7.51 4.84 -2.42
N GLU A 54 8.50 4.16 -1.83
CA GLU A 54 8.91 2.80 -2.19
C GLU A 54 7.73 1.82 -2.23
N ALA A 55 6.80 1.96 -1.29
CA ALA A 55 5.62 1.12 -1.22
C ALA A 55 4.63 1.31 -2.39
N GLY A 56 4.73 2.42 -3.15
CA GLY A 56 3.91 2.67 -4.34
C GLY A 56 4.43 1.99 -5.61
N LEU A 57 5.70 1.57 -5.61
CA LEU A 57 6.34 0.83 -6.69
C LEU A 57 7.18 -0.31 -6.09
N PRO A 58 6.56 -1.27 -5.36
CA PRO A 58 7.31 -2.33 -4.72
C PRO A 58 8.02 -3.19 -5.77
N PRO A 59 9.16 -3.82 -5.43
CA PRO A 59 9.85 -4.71 -6.35
C PRO A 59 8.91 -5.84 -6.78
N CYS A 60 8.55 -5.87 -8.06
CA CYS A 60 7.72 -6.91 -8.65
C CYS A 60 8.62 -7.95 -9.34
N PRO A 61 8.57 -9.25 -8.99
CA PRO A 61 9.26 -10.28 -9.74
C PRO A 61 8.64 -10.43 -11.14
N PHE A 62 9.48 -10.54 -12.17
CA PHE A 62 9.10 -10.70 -13.57
C PHE A 62 8.66 -12.14 -13.89
#